data_AF-C3N8M7-F1
#
_entry.id   AF-C3N8M7-F1
#
_cell.length_a   1.000
_cell.length_b   1.000
_cell.length_c   1.000
_cell.angle_alpha   90.00
_cell.angle_beta   90.00
_cell.angle_gamma   90.00
#
_symmetry.space_group_name_H-M   'P 1'
#
loop_
_entity.id
_entity.type
_entity.pdbx_description
1 polymer ?
#
loop_
_entity_poly.entity_id
_entity_poly.type
_entity_poly.pdbx_seq_one_letter_code
_entity_poly.pdbx_strand_id
1 'polypeptide(L)'
;MFTTVEDEKLEVVKKIIEKLEQFTDTKIMYDERTKTFNILPKGQNQYEALKAVSVIRAIGLGFDEQSAFRLLSDEYILDVIDLKTLIGSNPDAIRRVKGRIIGEGGKAKRIIQEYTGVDISIYGHYIGIIGPYDQVQIARKAIELLIDGKEHSSVYKFLDKAEKDLIIYKTSKLGRKGINEIKSNR
;
A
#
# COMPACT_ATOMS: atom_id res chain seq x y z
N MET A 1 3.82 -20.12 -5.59
CA MET A 1 3.01 -18.97 -6.03
C MET A 1 3.71 -18.31 -7.20
N PHE A 2 3.01 -17.54 -8.03
CA PHE A 2 3.64 -16.79 -9.11
C PHE A 2 3.11 -15.35 -9.15
N THR A 3 3.91 -14.44 -9.69
CA THR A 3 3.50 -13.05 -9.94
C THR A 3 4.23 -12.52 -11.18
N THR A 4 3.70 -11.45 -11.76
CA THR A 4 4.33 -10.72 -12.87
C THR A 4 4.30 -9.22 -12.59
N VAL A 5 5.11 -8.48 -13.34
CA VAL A 5 5.16 -7.02 -13.34
C VAL A 5 5.30 -6.55 -14.78
N GLU A 6 4.99 -5.28 -15.03
CA GLU A 6 5.25 -4.65 -16.34
C GLU A 6 6.73 -4.80 -16.73
N ASP A 7 7.01 -4.96 -18.03
CA ASP A 7 8.34 -5.29 -18.53
C ASP A 7 9.44 -4.33 -18.05
N GLU A 8 9.11 -3.03 -17.95
CA GLU A 8 10.04 -1.99 -17.47
C GLU A 8 10.43 -2.14 -15.99
N LYS A 9 9.71 -2.96 -15.22
CA LYS A 9 9.99 -3.24 -13.79
C LYS A 9 10.77 -4.52 -13.58
N LEU A 10 10.93 -5.37 -14.60
CA LEU A 10 11.60 -6.67 -14.47
C LEU A 10 13.01 -6.55 -13.91
N GLU A 11 13.81 -5.63 -14.44
CA GLU A 11 15.21 -5.44 -14.00
C GLU A 11 15.30 -4.86 -12.59
N VAL A 12 14.30 -4.08 -12.15
CA VAL A 12 14.22 -3.58 -10.77
C VAL A 12 13.90 -4.74 -9.82
N VAL A 13 12.94 -5.59 -10.17
CA VAL A 13 12.58 -6.77 -9.37
C VAL A 13 13.75 -7.74 -9.29
N LYS A 14 14.42 -8.04 -10.40
CA LYS A 14 15.58 -8.96 -10.43
C LYS A 14 16.67 -8.55 -9.45
N LYS A 15 16.96 -7.25 -9.32
CA LYS A 15 17.99 -6.72 -8.41
C LYS A 15 17.69 -6.95 -6.93
N ILE A 16 16.43 -7.09 -6.54
CA ILE A 16 16.04 -7.27 -5.14
C ILE A 16 15.81 -8.74 -4.76
N ILE A 17 15.87 -9.68 -5.73
CA ILE A 17 15.54 -11.10 -5.48
C ILE A 17 16.41 -11.70 -4.39
N GLU A 18 17.72 -11.55 -4.47
CA GLU A 18 18.64 -12.17 -3.49
C GLU A 18 18.35 -11.67 -2.08
N LYS A 19 18.14 -10.36 -1.94
CA LYS A 19 17.77 -9.75 -0.68
C LYS A 19 16.41 -10.27 -0.19
N LEU A 20 15.41 -10.34 -1.06
CA LEU A 20 14.07 -10.82 -0.70
C LEU A 20 14.10 -12.29 -0.26
N GLU A 21 14.82 -13.16 -0.97
CA GLU A 21 14.99 -14.57 -0.59
C GLU A 21 15.60 -14.75 0.81
N GLN A 22 16.48 -13.83 1.25
CA GLN A 22 17.06 -13.84 2.59
C GLN A 22 16.04 -13.50 3.68
N PHE A 23 15.07 -12.63 3.38
CA PHE A 23 14.04 -12.24 4.35
C PHE A 23 12.86 -13.20 4.43
N THR A 24 12.51 -13.89 3.32
CA THR A 24 11.26 -14.66 3.22
C THR A 24 11.42 -16.18 3.17
N ASP A 25 12.59 -16.74 3.51
CA ASP A 25 12.87 -18.19 3.42
C ASP A 25 12.29 -18.85 2.16
N THR A 26 12.44 -18.18 1.02
CA THR A 26 11.87 -18.58 -0.27
C THR A 26 12.97 -18.77 -1.31
N LYS A 27 12.62 -19.50 -2.38
CA LYS A 27 13.34 -19.49 -3.65
C LYS A 27 12.48 -18.78 -4.69
N ILE A 28 13.04 -17.80 -5.37
CA ILE A 28 12.41 -17.00 -6.41
C ILE A 28 13.15 -17.28 -7.72
N MET A 29 12.42 -17.75 -8.73
CA MET A 29 12.95 -18.06 -10.05
C MET A 29 12.20 -17.24 -11.09
N TYR A 30 12.94 -16.59 -11.98
CA TYR A 30 12.34 -15.81 -13.05
C TYR A 30 12.34 -16.61 -14.36
N ASP A 31 11.18 -16.75 -14.98
CA ASP A 31 11.00 -17.38 -16.30
C ASP A 31 10.97 -16.30 -17.39
N GLU A 32 12.04 -16.24 -18.19
CA GLU A 32 12.21 -15.26 -19.27
C GLU A 32 11.17 -15.40 -20.39
N ARG A 33 10.61 -16.59 -20.62
CA ARG A 33 9.64 -16.84 -21.70
C ARG A 33 8.25 -16.35 -21.31
N THR A 34 7.85 -16.61 -20.06
CA THR A 34 6.52 -16.23 -19.56
C THR A 34 6.52 -14.88 -18.86
N LYS A 35 7.69 -14.28 -18.60
CA LYS A 35 7.87 -13.04 -17.84
C LYS A 35 7.22 -13.13 -16.45
N THR A 36 7.40 -14.29 -15.81
CA THR A 36 6.83 -14.59 -14.49
C THR A 36 7.90 -14.88 -13.45
N PHE A 37 7.66 -14.43 -12.23
CA PHE A 37 8.41 -14.83 -11.05
C PHE A 37 7.68 -15.98 -10.37
N ASN A 38 8.36 -17.11 -10.20
CA ASN A 38 7.89 -18.28 -9.46
C ASN A 38 8.51 -18.27 -8.06
N ILE A 39 7.66 -18.15 -7.04
CA ILE A 39 8.04 -18.08 -5.62
C ILE A 39 7.69 -19.43 -4.98
N LEU A 40 8.71 -20.13 -4.48
CA LEU A 40 8.61 -21.40 -3.78
C LEU A 40 9.05 -21.20 -2.32
N PRO A 41 8.21 -21.52 -1.32
CA PRO A 41 8.67 -21.55 0.07
C PRO A 41 9.68 -22.69 0.24
N LYS A 42 10.75 -22.47 1.02
CA LYS A 42 11.72 -23.54 1.36
C LYS A 42 11.20 -24.42 2.50
N GLY A 43 10.39 -23.85 3.39
CA GLY A 43 9.72 -24.55 4.48
C GLY A 43 8.23 -24.80 4.25
N GLN A 44 7.52 -25.17 5.33
CA GLN A 44 6.07 -25.39 5.32
C GLN A 44 5.26 -24.07 5.39
N ASN A 45 5.89 -22.95 5.76
CA ASN A 45 5.19 -21.68 5.94
C ASN A 45 4.95 -20.98 4.60
N GLN A 46 3.75 -21.17 4.03
CA GLN A 46 3.34 -20.51 2.79
C GLN A 46 3.17 -18.99 2.94
N TYR A 47 3.08 -18.47 4.16
CA TYR A 47 2.87 -17.05 4.42
C TYR A 47 4.04 -16.18 3.95
N GLU A 48 5.27 -16.67 4.08
CA GLU A 48 6.46 -15.93 3.62
C GLU A 48 6.49 -15.77 2.09
N ALA A 49 5.99 -16.76 1.36
CA ALA A 49 5.83 -16.65 -0.09
C ALA A 49 4.79 -15.56 -0.47
N LEU A 50 3.74 -15.37 0.33
CA LEU A 50 2.76 -14.29 0.12
C LEU A 50 3.37 -12.90 0.34
N LYS A 51 4.25 -12.76 1.34
CA LYS A 51 5.00 -11.53 1.58
C LYS A 51 5.91 -11.21 0.40
N ALA A 52 6.68 -12.20 -0.08
CA ALA A 52 7.52 -12.03 -1.26
C ALA A 52 6.73 -11.59 -2.50
N VAL A 53 5.57 -12.22 -2.76
CA VAL A 53 4.66 -11.82 -3.85
C VAL A 53 4.20 -10.38 -3.66
N SER A 54 3.83 -9.98 -2.44
CA SER A 54 3.37 -8.63 -2.13
C SER A 54 4.45 -7.58 -2.36
N VAL A 55 5.71 -7.86 -1.97
CA VAL A 55 6.88 -7.00 -2.24
C VAL A 55 7.10 -6.84 -3.75
N ILE A 56 7.13 -7.94 -4.51
CA ILE A 56 7.32 -7.89 -5.97
C ILE A 56 6.20 -7.07 -6.64
N ARG A 57 4.95 -7.29 -6.21
CA ARG A 57 3.80 -6.53 -6.71
C ARG A 57 3.91 -5.04 -6.39
N ALA A 58 4.36 -4.67 -5.19
CA ALA A 58 4.59 -3.27 -4.82
C ALA A 58 5.64 -2.60 -5.73
N ILE A 59 6.76 -3.26 -6.01
CA ILE A 59 7.76 -2.75 -6.97
C ILE A 59 7.15 -2.59 -8.37
N GLY A 60 6.35 -3.57 -8.80
CA GLY A 60 5.59 -3.49 -10.05
C GLY A 60 4.65 -2.29 -10.12
N LEU A 61 4.10 -1.87 -8.98
CA LEU A 61 3.26 -0.69 -8.83
C LEU A 61 4.05 0.61 -8.64
N GLY A 62 5.37 0.59 -8.81
CA GLY A 62 6.22 1.78 -8.77
C GLY A 62 6.65 2.25 -7.39
N PHE A 63 6.46 1.44 -6.34
CA PHE A 63 7.09 1.70 -5.04
C PHE A 63 8.60 1.52 -5.12
N ASP A 64 9.33 2.27 -4.29
CA ASP A 64 10.74 1.99 -4.03
C ASP A 64 10.92 0.76 -3.13
N GLU A 65 12.17 0.29 -3.06
CA GLU A 65 12.53 -0.87 -2.26
C GLU A 65 12.18 -0.69 -0.77
N GLN A 66 12.44 0.48 -0.20
CA GLN A 66 12.22 0.71 1.24
C GLN A 66 10.74 0.60 1.60
N SER A 67 9.87 1.20 0.78
CA SER A 67 8.42 1.16 0.93
C SER A 67 7.89 -0.25 0.71
N ALA A 68 8.33 -0.93 -0.35
CA ALA A 68 7.89 -2.28 -0.66
C ALA A 68 8.24 -3.29 0.44
N PHE A 69 9.45 -3.20 1.00
CA PHE A 69 9.93 -4.12 2.05
C PHE A 69 9.19 -3.97 3.38
N ARG A 70 8.43 -2.87 3.59
CA ARG A 70 7.55 -2.77 4.77
C ARG A 70 6.51 -3.89 4.82
N LEU A 71 6.12 -4.43 3.66
CA LEU A 71 5.17 -5.55 3.53
C LEU A 71 5.71 -6.90 4.05
N LEU A 72 6.98 -6.96 4.46
CA LEU A 72 7.52 -8.10 5.19
C LEU A 72 7.01 -8.14 6.65
N SER A 73 6.55 -7.00 7.18
CA SER A 73 5.89 -6.90 8.47
C SER A 73 4.39 -7.17 8.35
N ASP A 74 3.85 -7.92 9.32
CA ASP A 74 2.41 -8.24 9.40
C ASP A 74 1.56 -7.00 9.75
N GLU A 75 2.20 -5.92 10.18
CA GLU A 75 1.52 -4.66 10.49
C GLU A 75 1.18 -3.84 9.25
N TYR A 76 1.79 -4.14 8.09
CA TYR A 76 1.64 -3.37 6.87
C TYR A 76 0.90 -4.16 5.80
N ILE A 77 0.02 -3.47 5.07
CA ILE A 77 -0.69 -4.06 3.94
C ILE A 77 -0.45 -3.24 2.67
N LEU A 78 -0.61 -3.89 1.52
CA LEU A 78 -0.66 -3.26 0.21
C LEU A 78 -2.11 -3.23 -0.27
N ASP A 79 -2.60 -2.03 -0.56
CA ASP A 79 -3.92 -1.82 -1.12
C ASP A 79 -3.82 -1.09 -2.47
N VAL A 80 -4.64 -1.48 -3.44
CA VAL A 80 -4.48 -1.05 -4.84
C VAL A 80 -5.81 -0.63 -5.43
N ILE A 81 -5.87 0.61 -5.91
CA ILE A 81 -7.00 1.14 -6.69
C ILE A 81 -6.66 1.00 -8.16
N ASP A 82 -7.54 0.34 -8.93
CA ASP A 82 -7.52 0.36 -10.38
C ASP A 82 -8.46 1.46 -10.88
N LEU A 83 -7.91 2.55 -11.44
CA LEU A 83 -8.71 3.64 -11.96
C LEU A 83 -9.55 3.21 -13.17
N LYS A 84 -9.09 2.28 -14.01
CA LYS A 84 -9.88 1.81 -15.16
C LYS A 84 -11.14 1.08 -14.72
N THR A 85 -11.08 0.33 -13.62
CA THR A 85 -12.25 -0.32 -13.03
C THR A 85 -13.28 0.69 -12.51
N LEU A 86 -12.82 1.82 -11.97
CA LEU A 86 -13.71 2.82 -11.36
C LEU A 86 -14.28 3.83 -12.35
N ILE A 87 -13.46 4.34 -13.26
CA ILE A 87 -13.82 5.47 -14.14
C ILE A 87 -13.70 5.15 -15.63
N GLY A 88 -13.41 3.90 -15.98
CA GLY A 88 -13.22 3.43 -17.36
C GLY A 88 -11.85 3.75 -17.94
N SER A 89 -11.64 3.34 -19.19
CA SER A 89 -10.34 3.39 -19.87
C SER A 89 -10.04 4.70 -20.60
N ASN A 90 -10.82 5.76 -20.39
CA ASN A 90 -10.61 7.05 -21.04
C ASN A 90 -9.29 7.71 -20.53
N PRO A 91 -8.27 7.91 -21.38
CA PRO A 91 -6.99 8.47 -20.95
C PRO A 91 -7.07 9.87 -20.33
N ASP A 92 -7.95 10.73 -20.84
CA ASP A 92 -8.12 12.09 -20.31
C ASP A 92 -8.79 12.08 -18.94
N ALA A 93 -9.77 11.19 -18.74
CA ALA A 93 -10.41 11.01 -17.44
C ALA A 93 -9.39 10.52 -16.39
N ILE A 94 -8.60 9.51 -16.74
CA ILE A 94 -7.52 8.99 -15.88
C ILE A 94 -6.49 10.09 -15.59
N ARG A 95 -6.06 10.84 -16.60
CA ARG A 95 -5.10 11.94 -16.43
C ARG A 95 -5.64 13.02 -15.49
N ARG A 96 -6.90 13.42 -15.64
CA ARG A 96 -7.55 14.41 -14.75
C ARG A 96 -7.62 13.91 -13.31
N VAL A 97 -8.07 12.68 -13.10
CA VAL A 97 -8.18 12.09 -11.75
C VAL A 97 -6.80 11.94 -11.10
N LYS A 98 -5.79 11.44 -11.82
CA LYS A 98 -4.41 11.41 -11.33
C LYS A 98 -3.92 12.81 -10.96
N GLY A 99 -4.23 13.83 -11.78
CA GLY A 99 -3.90 15.23 -11.48
C GLY A 99 -4.50 15.72 -10.17
N ARG A 100 -5.74 15.32 -9.84
CA ARG A 100 -6.38 15.64 -8.54
C ARG A 100 -5.71 14.93 -7.38
N ILE A 101 -5.41 13.63 -7.52
CA ILE A 101 -4.75 12.83 -6.48
C ILE A 101 -3.34 13.36 -6.18
N ILE A 102 -2.58 13.70 -7.22
CA ILE A 102 -1.23 14.29 -7.08
C ILE A 102 -1.36 15.69 -6.47
N GLY A 103 -2.28 16.51 -7.00
CA GLY A 103 -2.40 17.92 -6.67
C GLY A 103 -1.24 18.75 -7.24
N GLU A 104 -1.31 20.06 -7.07
CA GLU A 104 -0.26 20.98 -7.53
C GLU A 104 1.09 20.63 -6.87
N GLY A 105 2.12 20.38 -7.67
CA GLY A 105 3.45 20.00 -7.18
C GLY A 105 3.49 18.74 -6.30
N GLY A 106 2.47 17.86 -6.37
CA GLY A 106 2.37 16.69 -5.50
C GLY A 106 1.80 16.97 -4.10
N LYS A 107 1.26 18.17 -3.86
CA LYS A 107 0.81 18.62 -2.53
C LYS A 107 -0.29 17.74 -1.94
N ALA A 108 -1.30 17.37 -2.72
CA ALA A 108 -2.43 16.59 -2.22
C ALA A 108 -1.99 15.19 -1.78
N LYS A 109 -1.22 14.50 -2.62
CA LYS A 109 -0.58 13.22 -2.29
C LYS A 109 0.25 13.34 -1.02
N ARG A 110 1.12 14.37 -0.92
CA ARG A 110 1.99 14.56 0.23
C ARG A 110 1.20 14.73 1.52
N ILE A 111 0.17 15.57 1.52
CA ILE A 111 -0.71 15.79 2.69
C ILE A 111 -1.36 14.47 3.12
N ILE A 112 -1.90 13.68 2.19
CA ILE A 112 -2.49 12.38 2.55
C ILE A 112 -1.45 11.47 3.22
N GLN A 113 -0.23 11.38 2.67
CA GLN A 113 0.85 10.59 3.26
C GLN A 113 1.27 11.12 4.64
N GLU A 114 1.37 12.43 4.83
CA GLU A 114 1.76 13.04 6.11
C GLU A 114 0.72 12.77 7.21
N TYR A 115 -0.57 12.89 6.89
CA TYR A 115 -1.66 12.64 7.84
C TYR A 115 -1.81 11.17 8.23
N THR A 116 -1.54 10.26 7.30
CA THR A 116 -1.82 8.83 7.50
C THR A 116 -0.57 8.00 7.77
N GLY A 117 0.62 8.54 7.48
CA GLY A 117 1.89 7.82 7.56
C GLY A 117 2.05 6.70 6.53
N VAL A 118 1.19 6.65 5.51
CA VAL A 118 1.27 5.64 4.43
C VAL A 118 2.19 6.10 3.30
N ASP A 119 2.69 5.14 2.54
CA ASP A 119 3.37 5.39 1.26
C ASP A 119 2.36 5.24 0.12
N ILE A 120 2.34 6.19 -0.82
CA ILE A 120 1.45 6.16 -1.99
C ILE A 120 2.28 6.09 -3.26
N SER A 121 1.96 5.14 -4.14
CA SER A 121 2.47 5.10 -5.51
C SER A 121 1.36 5.37 -6.51
N ILE A 122 1.70 6.08 -7.59
CA ILE A 122 0.78 6.39 -8.69
C ILE A 122 1.47 5.97 -9.99
N TYR A 123 1.11 4.80 -10.51
CA TYR A 123 1.81 4.14 -11.60
C TYR A 123 0.82 3.59 -12.64
N GLY A 124 1.00 3.96 -13.91
CA GLY A 124 0.02 3.66 -14.95
C GLY A 124 -1.37 4.20 -14.57
N HIS A 125 -2.37 3.30 -14.53
CA HIS A 125 -3.72 3.55 -14.05
C HIS A 125 -3.98 3.02 -12.62
N TYR A 126 -2.94 2.60 -11.90
CA TYR A 126 -3.03 2.10 -10.54
C TYR A 126 -2.59 3.14 -9.50
N ILE A 127 -3.27 3.13 -8.35
CA ILE A 127 -2.86 3.84 -7.13
C ILE A 127 -2.58 2.79 -6.06
N GLY A 128 -1.31 2.61 -5.71
CA GLY A 128 -0.89 1.74 -4.62
C GLY A 128 -0.79 2.50 -3.30
N ILE A 129 -1.15 1.86 -2.19
CA ILE A 129 -1.04 2.40 -0.83
C ILE A 129 -0.41 1.32 0.05
N ILE A 130 0.67 1.66 0.76
CA ILE A 130 1.33 0.77 1.74
C ILE A 130 1.30 1.42 3.12
N GLY A 131 0.81 0.71 4.12
CA GLY A 131 0.75 1.21 5.49
C GLY A 131 -0.02 0.29 6.44
N PRO A 132 -0.16 0.69 7.72
CA PRO A 132 -1.03 0.00 8.65
C PRO A 132 -2.48 -0.01 8.19
N TYR A 133 -3.20 -1.10 8.44
CA TYR A 133 -4.58 -1.31 7.94
C TYR A 133 -5.49 -0.08 8.13
N ASP A 134 -5.60 0.43 9.37
CA ASP A 134 -6.47 1.57 9.69
C ASP A 134 -6.08 2.83 8.89
N GLN A 135 -4.78 3.06 8.71
CA GLN A 135 -4.27 4.23 7.98
C GLN A 135 -4.48 4.10 6.48
N VAL A 136 -4.31 2.89 5.94
CA VAL A 136 -4.60 2.59 4.54
C VAL A 136 -6.07 2.82 4.22
N GLN A 137 -6.99 2.46 5.13
CA GLN A 137 -8.42 2.74 4.94
C GLN A 137 -8.72 4.25 4.89
N ILE A 138 -8.09 5.04 5.76
CA ILE A 138 -8.25 6.50 5.76
C ILE A 138 -7.69 7.09 4.46
N ALA A 139 -6.48 6.70 4.06
CA ALA A 139 -5.85 7.17 2.83
C ALA A 139 -6.64 6.77 1.57
N ARG A 140 -7.12 5.52 1.51
CA ARG A 140 -8.03 5.04 0.46
C ARG A 140 -9.23 5.94 0.34
N LYS A 141 -9.90 6.24 1.47
CA LYS A 141 -11.10 7.05 1.44
C LYS A 141 -10.82 8.48 0.96
N ALA A 142 -9.70 9.07 1.39
CA ALA A 142 -9.27 10.38 0.92
C ALA A 142 -9.05 10.39 -0.60
N ILE A 143 -8.41 9.35 -1.14
CA ILE A 143 -8.20 9.19 -2.60
C ILE A 143 -9.53 9.01 -3.33
N GLU A 144 -10.44 8.18 -2.83
CA GLU A 144 -11.79 8.01 -3.41
C GLU A 144 -12.55 9.33 -3.51
N LEU A 145 -12.51 10.17 -2.46
CA LEU A 145 -13.15 11.49 -2.51
C LEU A 145 -12.57 12.36 -3.64
N LEU A 146 -11.25 12.29 -3.89
CA LEU A 146 -10.63 13.01 -5.01
C LEU A 146 -11.04 12.43 -6.38
N ILE A 147 -11.17 11.11 -6.48
CA ILE A 147 -11.67 10.39 -7.66
C ILE A 147 -13.11 10.84 -7.96
N ASP A 148 -13.96 10.92 -6.93
CA ASP A 148 -15.36 11.36 -6.98
C ASP A 148 -15.53 12.87 -7.24
N GLY A 149 -14.42 13.60 -7.45
CA GLY A 149 -14.45 15.02 -7.78
C GLY A 149 -14.68 15.94 -6.58
N LYS A 150 -14.55 15.47 -5.34
CA LYS A 150 -14.61 16.35 -4.16
C LYS A 150 -13.43 17.30 -4.12
N GLU A 151 -13.69 18.52 -3.65
CA GLU A 151 -12.69 19.56 -3.44
C GLU A 151 -11.59 19.10 -2.47
N HIS A 152 -10.33 19.47 -2.74
CA HIS A 152 -9.20 19.17 -1.85
C HIS A 152 -9.45 19.66 -0.42
N SER A 153 -10.08 20.83 -0.25
CA SER A 153 -10.44 21.36 1.07
C SER A 153 -11.39 20.44 1.85
N SER A 154 -12.28 19.73 1.16
CA SER A 154 -13.17 18.74 1.78
C SER A 154 -12.41 17.48 2.19
N VAL A 155 -11.43 17.07 1.38
CA VAL A 155 -10.55 15.94 1.71
C VAL A 155 -9.66 16.24 2.90
N TYR A 156 -9.12 17.46 3.01
CA TYR A 156 -8.30 17.85 4.17
C TYR A 156 -9.13 17.89 5.46
N LYS A 157 -10.35 18.42 5.41
CA LYS A 157 -11.29 18.36 6.55
C LYS A 157 -11.62 16.93 6.97
N PHE A 158 -11.74 16.03 5.99
CA PHE A 158 -11.94 14.61 6.26
C PHE A 158 -10.72 14.00 6.99
N LEU A 159 -9.49 14.28 6.52
CA LEU A 159 -8.26 13.80 7.15
C LEU A 159 -8.12 14.31 8.59
N ASP A 160 -8.34 15.61 8.82
CA ASP A 160 -8.32 16.21 10.17
C ASP A 160 -9.28 15.52 11.13
N LYS A 161 -10.48 15.17 10.65
CA LYS A 161 -11.48 14.48 11.46
C LYS A 161 -11.05 13.03 11.74
N ALA A 162 -10.63 12.31 10.71
CA ALA A 162 -10.22 10.92 10.81
C ALA A 162 -9.04 10.73 11.78
N GLU A 163 -8.07 11.63 11.76
CA GLU A 163 -6.94 11.63 12.69
C GLU A 163 -7.40 11.79 14.15
N LYS A 164 -8.27 12.77 14.42
CA LYS A 164 -8.84 12.99 15.77
C LYS A 164 -9.63 11.79 16.26
N ASP A 165 -10.48 11.23 15.41
CA ASP A 165 -11.31 10.06 15.74
C ASP A 165 -10.42 8.85 16.09
N LEU A 166 -9.32 8.64 15.37
CA LEU A 166 -8.37 7.55 15.64
C LEU A 166 -7.61 7.76 16.95
N ILE A 167 -7.19 8.99 17.26
CA ILE A 167 -6.52 9.33 18.54
C ILE A 167 -7.46 9.07 19.71
N ILE A 168 -8.73 9.50 19.61
CA ILE A 168 -9.74 9.27 20.63
C ILE A 168 -9.96 7.77 20.83
N TYR A 169 -10.11 7.01 19.73
CA TYR A 169 -10.27 5.57 19.78
C TYR A 169 -9.08 4.88 20.47
N LYS A 170 -7.84 5.16 20.06
CA LYS A 170 -6.63 4.59 20.66
C LYS A 170 -6.53 4.91 22.15
N THR A 171 -6.80 6.15 22.54
CA THR A 171 -6.79 6.59 23.94
C THR A 171 -7.84 5.84 24.77
N SER A 172 -9.06 5.71 24.25
CA SER A 172 -10.14 4.98 24.93
C SER A 172 -9.83 3.48 25.09
N LYS A 173 -9.20 2.86 24.08
CA LYS A 173 -8.84 1.44 24.08
C LYS A 173 -7.71 1.16 25.08
N LEU A 174 -6.70 2.04 25.13
CA LEU A 174 -5.61 1.97 26.12
C LEU A 174 -6.14 2.10 27.55
N GLY A 175 -7.05 3.05 27.80
CA GLY A 175 -7.70 3.21 29.11
C GLY A 175 -8.48 1.96 29.55
N ARG A 176 -9.21 1.32 28.62
CA ARG A 176 -9.93 0.06 28.92
C ARG A 176 -9.00 -1.12 29.18
N LYS A 177 -7.87 -1.21 28.46
CA LYS A 177 -6.89 -2.31 28.61
C LYS A 177 -6.21 -2.27 29.98
N GLY A 178 -5.79 -1.08 30.43
CA GLY A 178 -5.22 -0.88 31.77
C GLY A 178 -6.20 -1.23 32.90
N ILE A 179 -7.48 -0.90 32.76
CA ILE A 179 -8.51 -1.27 33.75
C ILE A 179 -8.71 -2.80 33.82
N ASN A 180 -8.68 -3.49 32.68
CA ASN A 180 -8.85 -4.94 32.64
C ASN A 180 -7.63 -5.70 33.21
N GLU A 181 -6.41 -5.21 32.99
CA GLU A 181 -5.19 -5.77 33.59
C GLU A 181 -5.18 -5.62 35.12
N ILE A 182 -5.64 -4.48 35.66
CA ILE A 182 -5.79 -4.28 37.11
C ILE A 182 -6.84 -5.23 37.72
N LYS A 183 -7.90 -5.54 36.99
CA LYS A 183 -8.95 -6.48 37.44
C LYS A 183 -8.55 -7.95 37.31
N SER A 184 -7.60 -8.28 36.43
CA SER A 184 -7.09 -9.65 36.24
C SER A 184 -5.99 -10.04 37.24
N ASN A 185 -5.38 -9.06 37.90
CA ASN A 185 -4.32 -9.26 38.92
C ASN A 185 -4.86 -9.13 40.37
N ARG A 186 -6.17 -9.22 40.56
CA ARG A 186 -6.84 -9.33 41.87
C ARG A 186 -7.66 -10.61 41.90
#